data_AF-A0A0D9Z199-F1
#
_entry.id   AF-A0A0D9Z199-F1
#
_cell.length_a   1.000
_cell.length_b   1.000
_cell.length_c   1.000
_cell.angle_alpha   90.00
_cell.angle_beta   90.00
_cell.angle_gamma   90.00
#
_symmetry.space_group_name_H-M   'P 1'
#
loop_
_entity.id
_entity.type
_entity.pdbx_description
1 polymer ?
#
loop_
_entity_poly.entity_id
_entity_poly.type
_entity_poly.pdbx_seq_one_letter_code
_entity_poly.pdbx_strand_id
1 'polypeptide(L)'
;MWEAEEIEDEETLEALLEASRSAQGRAALSDALADTLHLLPASTHRLLLLRLRLLRNLLAGDDLNQGTFVLLSGPAAVVSSALSSPSDSPDVARAGLQALGNAALAGEHHRAAVWDALFPGSLLELARVREKGVLDPLCMVIDTCCSGEGGRGRLEELCHEELGLPILVEIVTTAWQVGHDEEWLEWLLFKICVEEQKFETLFVALCSRNDAEHSDGDECKTEFNAKHAYLLGKLSKCLANRPKEVSVSISFALDIFNAQKHAAEIVDFTCRVNSPLPTGHPAIDVLGYSLVLLKDICAWESPPSDTQAPVDSLMQTGLVKHLLTYLRELEPPSMIRKSMARGQGDHQPALGTAKVCPYIGYRRDVVAVIANCLHRSKKVQDEVRHLDGIILLLQQCVVDEENPYLREWGLFAVKNLLEGNEENQKEVSGLKMQEAVITPEIADIGLRVEIDKETGHPKLVNN
;
A
#
# COMPACT_ATOMS: atom_id res chain seq x y z
N MET A 1 56.12 -31.82 3.14
CA MET A 1 56.05 -31.94 1.66
C MET A 1 54.86 -32.83 1.41
N TRP A 2 53.80 -32.30 0.77
CA TRP A 2 52.46 -32.90 0.55
C TRP A 2 51.70 -33.03 1.89
N GLU A 3 50.63 -32.30 2.19
CA GLU A 3 49.44 -31.99 1.39
C GLU A 3 49.27 -30.49 1.14
N ALA A 4 49.15 -30.13 -0.13
CA ALA A 4 48.37 -28.97 -0.50
C ALA A 4 46.92 -29.45 -0.45
N GLU A 5 46.14 -28.98 0.53
CA GLU A 5 44.69 -28.98 0.39
C GLU A 5 44.38 -28.32 -0.97
N GLU A 6 43.76 -29.07 -1.88
CA GLU A 6 43.23 -28.52 -3.11
C GLU A 6 42.21 -27.45 -2.72
N ILE A 7 42.66 -26.19 -2.70
CA ILE A 7 41.76 -25.05 -2.75
C ILE A 7 41.03 -25.22 -4.08
N GLU A 8 39.79 -25.72 -4.05
CA GLU A 8 38.88 -25.68 -5.20
C GLU A 8 39.01 -24.31 -5.86
N ASP A 9 39.47 -24.32 -7.11
CA ASP A 9 39.59 -23.12 -7.90
C ASP A 9 38.22 -22.69 -8.44
N GLU A 10 38.16 -21.47 -8.98
CA GLU A 10 36.94 -20.88 -9.50
C GLU A 10 36.30 -21.74 -10.61
N GLU A 11 37.13 -22.35 -11.46
CA GLU A 11 36.70 -23.20 -12.57
C GLU A 11 35.97 -24.45 -12.07
N THR A 12 36.45 -25.05 -10.98
CA THR A 12 35.80 -26.20 -10.34
C THR A 12 34.41 -25.83 -9.83
N LEU A 13 34.27 -24.71 -9.10
CA LEU A 13 32.97 -24.25 -8.60
C LEU A 13 31.99 -23.90 -9.73
N GLU A 14 32.48 -23.34 -10.85
CA GLU A 14 31.65 -23.06 -12.03
C GLU A 14 31.14 -24.37 -12.67
N ALA A 15 31.96 -25.41 -12.75
CA ALA A 15 31.54 -26.72 -13.25
C ALA A 15 30.47 -27.36 -12.34
N LEU A 16 30.65 -27.28 -11.01
CA LEU A 16 29.67 -27.76 -10.03
C LEU A 16 28.34 -26.99 -10.12
N LEU A 17 28.41 -25.68 -10.34
CA LEU A 17 27.23 -24.83 -10.57
C LEU A 17 26.45 -25.23 -11.82
N GLU A 18 27.15 -25.59 -12.90
CA GLU A 18 26.50 -26.07 -14.12
C GLU A 18 25.82 -27.43 -13.88
N ALA A 19 26.53 -28.36 -13.25
CA ALA A 19 26.00 -29.69 -12.94
C ALA A 19 24.76 -29.64 -12.04
N SER A 20 24.75 -28.77 -11.02
CA SER A 20 23.65 -28.62 -10.06
C SER A 20 22.35 -28.00 -10.60
N ARG A 21 22.29 -27.62 -11.89
CA ARG A 21 21.07 -27.07 -12.51
C ARG A 21 19.95 -28.11 -12.65
N SER A 22 20.29 -29.39 -12.76
CA SER A 22 19.33 -30.49 -12.91
C SER A 22 19.09 -31.21 -11.58
N ALA A 23 17.91 -31.81 -11.40
CA ALA A 23 17.62 -32.60 -10.19
C ALA A 23 18.60 -33.77 -10.01
N GLN A 24 18.96 -34.46 -11.09
CA GLN A 24 19.95 -35.53 -11.06
C GLN A 24 21.33 -35.03 -10.64
N GLY A 25 21.76 -33.87 -11.15
CA GLY A 25 23.03 -33.26 -10.76
C GLY A 25 23.07 -32.83 -9.31
N ARG A 26 21.97 -32.29 -8.77
CA ARG A 26 21.87 -31.96 -7.33
C ARG A 26 22.03 -33.20 -6.44
N ALA A 27 21.37 -34.29 -6.79
CA ALA A 27 21.48 -35.54 -6.06
C ALA A 27 22.91 -36.13 -6.16
N ALA A 28 23.54 -36.05 -7.35
CA ALA A 28 24.90 -36.52 -7.56
C ALA A 28 25.97 -35.70 -6.79
N LEU A 29 25.65 -34.46 -6.45
CA LEU A 29 26.52 -33.54 -5.72
C LEU A 29 26.17 -33.43 -4.23
N SER A 30 25.37 -34.36 -3.68
CA SER A 30 24.97 -34.32 -2.27
C SER A 30 26.17 -34.33 -1.33
N ASP A 31 27.20 -35.12 -1.65
CA ASP A 31 28.43 -35.21 -0.85
C ASP A 31 29.21 -33.89 -0.79
N ALA A 32 29.09 -33.04 -1.81
CA ALA A 32 29.79 -31.75 -1.87
C ALA A 32 29.16 -30.69 -0.93
N LEU A 33 27.96 -30.93 -0.38
CA LEU A 33 27.24 -29.96 0.44
C LEU A 33 28.00 -29.65 1.74
N ALA A 34 28.52 -30.68 2.42
CA ALA A 34 29.22 -30.53 3.69
C ALA A 34 30.52 -29.73 3.52
N ASP A 35 31.31 -30.05 2.50
CA ASP A 35 32.56 -29.36 2.18
C ASP A 35 32.27 -27.91 1.76
N THR A 36 31.24 -27.69 0.94
CA THR A 36 30.83 -26.33 0.54
C THR A 36 30.47 -25.47 1.75
N LEU A 37 29.75 -26.02 2.75
CA LEU A 37 29.43 -25.34 4.00
C LEU A 37 30.67 -25.02 4.84
N HIS A 38 31.57 -26.00 4.98
CA HIS A 38 32.80 -25.86 5.77
C HIS A 38 33.71 -24.74 5.23
N LEU A 39 33.74 -24.57 3.90
CA LEU A 39 34.60 -23.60 3.24
C LEU A 39 34.04 -22.18 3.19
N LEU A 40 32.77 -21.94 3.56
CA LEU A 40 32.18 -20.59 3.51
C LEU A 40 32.98 -19.53 4.29
N PRO A 41 33.38 -19.74 5.56
CA PRO A 41 34.03 -18.70 6.37
C PRO A 41 35.42 -18.30 5.87
N ALA A 42 36.12 -19.23 5.21
CA ALA A 42 37.47 -19.02 4.68
C ALA A 42 37.47 -18.51 3.22
N SER A 43 36.29 -18.37 2.61
CA SER A 43 36.17 -18.03 1.19
C SER A 43 36.50 -16.55 0.92
N THR A 44 37.23 -16.29 -0.15
CA THR A 44 37.29 -14.94 -0.74
C THR A 44 35.92 -14.55 -1.28
N HIS A 45 35.68 -13.25 -1.48
CA HIS A 45 34.38 -12.73 -1.94
C HIS A 45 33.80 -13.48 -3.16
N ARG A 46 34.62 -13.69 -4.19
CA ARG A 46 34.19 -14.37 -5.42
C ARG A 46 33.84 -15.83 -5.18
N LEU A 47 34.68 -16.57 -4.45
CA LEU A 47 34.45 -17.97 -4.14
C LEU A 47 33.23 -18.14 -3.23
N LEU A 48 33.05 -17.24 -2.26
CA LEU A 48 31.89 -17.22 -1.37
C LEU A 48 30.60 -17.09 -2.17
N LEU A 49 30.55 -16.16 -3.13
CA LEU A 49 29.39 -15.99 -4.00
C LEU A 49 29.07 -17.26 -4.80
N LEU A 50 30.08 -17.92 -5.36
CA LEU A 50 29.90 -19.16 -6.12
C LEU A 50 29.42 -20.30 -5.23
N ARG A 51 29.98 -20.46 -4.03
CA ARG A 51 29.57 -21.45 -3.04
C ARG A 51 28.14 -21.23 -2.56
N LEU A 52 27.73 -19.99 -2.27
CA LEU A 52 26.34 -19.69 -1.91
C LEU A 52 25.36 -19.97 -3.05
N ARG A 53 25.74 -19.70 -4.30
CA ARG A 53 24.94 -20.07 -5.48
C ARG A 53 24.84 -21.59 -5.65
N LEU A 54 25.91 -22.32 -5.35
CA LEU A 54 25.93 -23.77 -5.40
C LEU A 54 25.01 -24.34 -4.33
N LEU A 55 25.12 -23.86 -3.08
CA LEU A 55 24.20 -24.23 -2.00
C LEU A 55 22.76 -23.94 -2.37
N ARG A 56 22.46 -22.75 -2.90
CA ARG A 56 21.11 -22.42 -3.39
C ARG A 56 20.60 -23.46 -4.39
N ASN A 57 21.44 -23.87 -5.34
CA ASN A 57 21.05 -24.91 -6.29
C ASN A 57 20.83 -26.25 -5.56
N LEU A 58 21.79 -26.73 -4.77
CA LEU A 58 21.72 -28.03 -4.07
C LEU A 58 20.48 -28.15 -3.17
N LEU A 59 20.01 -27.04 -2.59
CA LEU A 59 18.83 -26.97 -1.72
C LEU A 59 17.51 -26.86 -2.49
N ALA A 60 17.52 -26.81 -3.83
CA ALA A 60 16.32 -26.64 -4.63
C ALA A 60 15.54 -27.96 -4.78
N GLY A 61 14.68 -28.26 -3.82
CA GLY A 61 13.72 -29.38 -3.87
C GLY A 61 14.37 -30.76 -3.82
N ASP A 62 15.48 -30.88 -3.09
CA ASP A 62 16.14 -32.15 -2.78
C ASP A 62 16.12 -32.38 -1.26
N ASP A 63 15.28 -33.30 -0.81
CA ASP A 63 14.99 -33.52 0.62
C ASP A 63 16.24 -33.94 1.42
N LEU A 64 17.14 -34.72 0.81
CA LEU A 64 18.37 -35.19 1.45
C LEU A 64 19.32 -34.02 1.70
N ASN A 65 19.52 -33.18 0.68
CA ASN A 65 20.37 -31.99 0.78
C ASN A 65 19.79 -30.98 1.78
N GLN A 66 18.47 -30.72 1.73
CA GLN A 66 17.80 -29.79 2.63
C GLN A 66 17.90 -30.27 4.10
N GLY A 67 17.66 -31.57 4.35
CA GLY A 67 17.81 -32.15 5.69
C GLY A 67 19.25 -32.12 6.20
N THR A 68 20.22 -32.47 5.35
CA THR A 68 21.66 -32.44 5.68
C THR A 68 22.13 -31.02 5.98
N PHE A 69 21.65 -30.04 5.22
CA PHE A 69 21.97 -28.63 5.44
C PHE A 69 21.54 -28.14 6.83
N VAL A 70 20.34 -28.50 7.30
CA VAL A 70 19.91 -28.15 8.66
C VAL A 70 20.71 -28.90 9.71
N LEU A 71 20.96 -30.21 9.51
CA LEU A 71 21.75 -31.03 10.42
C LEU A 71 23.15 -30.46 10.66
N LEU A 72 23.76 -29.88 9.63
CA LEU A 72 25.10 -29.27 9.67
C LEU A 72 25.11 -27.80 10.10
N SER A 73 24.02 -27.28 10.68
CA SER A 73 23.88 -25.86 11.06
C SER A 73 24.09 -24.89 9.88
N GLY A 74 23.74 -25.35 8.67
CA GLY A 74 23.87 -24.61 7.42
C GLY A 74 23.22 -23.22 7.43
N PRO A 75 22.00 -23.02 7.99
CA PRO A 75 21.41 -21.69 8.09
C PRO A 75 22.32 -20.67 8.78
N ALA A 76 22.87 -21.03 9.95
CA ALA A 76 23.76 -20.14 10.71
C ALA A 76 25.08 -19.86 9.95
N ALA A 77 25.64 -20.87 9.29
CA ALA A 77 26.86 -20.71 8.48
C ALA A 77 26.64 -19.76 7.28
N VAL A 78 25.52 -19.91 6.57
CA VAL A 78 25.13 -19.06 5.44
C VAL A 78 24.90 -17.62 5.91
N VAL A 79 24.15 -17.41 7.00
CA VAL A 79 23.88 -16.07 7.54
C VAL A 79 25.17 -15.38 7.98
N SER A 80 26.02 -16.08 8.75
CA SER A 80 27.30 -15.53 9.22
C SER A 80 28.20 -15.12 8.06
N SER A 81 28.29 -15.96 7.02
CA SER A 81 29.12 -15.68 5.84
C SER A 81 28.55 -14.55 4.99
N ALA A 82 27.23 -14.47 4.85
CA ALA A 82 26.55 -13.40 4.13
C ALA A 82 26.77 -12.03 4.78
N LEU A 83 26.75 -11.97 6.11
CA LEU A 83 26.96 -10.74 6.88
C LEU A 83 28.43 -10.36 7.08
N SER A 84 29.35 -11.31 6.94
CA SER A 84 30.80 -11.06 7.02
C SER A 84 31.37 -10.39 5.76
N SER A 85 30.61 -10.38 4.67
CA SER A 85 31.02 -9.73 3.41
C SER A 85 30.92 -8.21 3.50
N PRO A 86 31.81 -7.43 2.83
CA PRO A 86 31.71 -5.97 2.82
C PRO A 86 30.32 -5.48 2.37
N SER A 87 29.84 -4.38 2.96
CA SER A 87 28.51 -3.79 2.70
C SER A 87 28.23 -3.52 1.22
N ASP A 88 29.26 -3.31 0.41
CA ASP A 88 29.17 -2.98 -1.02
C ASP A 88 28.98 -4.21 -1.93
N SER A 89 28.57 -5.35 -1.36
CA SER A 89 28.46 -6.62 -2.08
C SER A 89 27.12 -7.34 -1.89
N PRO A 90 26.01 -6.77 -2.38
CA PRO A 90 24.66 -7.29 -2.18
C PRO A 90 24.42 -8.68 -2.80
N ASP A 91 25.25 -9.08 -3.77
CA ASP A 91 25.13 -10.37 -4.44
C ASP A 91 25.33 -11.56 -3.49
N VAL A 92 26.19 -11.41 -2.48
CA VAL A 92 26.45 -12.46 -1.48
C VAL A 92 25.23 -12.60 -0.56
N ALA A 93 24.72 -11.50 -0.02
CA ALA A 93 23.51 -11.49 0.79
C ALA A 93 22.31 -12.07 0.03
N ARG A 94 22.13 -11.68 -1.24
CA ARG A 94 21.11 -12.22 -2.13
C ARG A 94 21.25 -13.73 -2.31
N ALA A 95 22.44 -14.22 -2.65
CA ALA A 95 22.67 -15.65 -2.86
C ALA A 95 22.42 -16.46 -1.57
N GLY A 96 22.84 -15.93 -0.43
CA GLY A 96 22.57 -16.52 0.89
C GLY A 96 21.08 -16.60 1.19
N LEU A 97 20.33 -15.50 1.02
CA LEU A 97 18.88 -15.48 1.22
C LEU A 97 18.13 -16.43 0.30
N GLN A 98 18.54 -16.52 -0.97
CA GLN A 98 17.96 -17.49 -1.91
C GLN A 98 18.22 -18.94 -1.47
N ALA A 99 19.40 -19.25 -0.93
CA ALA A 99 19.71 -20.57 -0.39
C ALA A 99 18.84 -20.89 0.84
N LEU A 100 18.70 -19.93 1.76
CA LEU A 100 17.84 -20.07 2.94
C LEU A 100 16.37 -20.24 2.55
N GLY A 101 15.88 -19.51 1.55
CA GLY A 101 14.52 -19.66 1.02
C GLY A 101 14.27 -21.06 0.48
N ASN A 102 15.21 -21.59 -0.32
CA ASN A 102 15.12 -22.96 -0.83
C ASN A 102 15.13 -24.00 0.29
N ALA A 103 15.92 -23.81 1.35
CA ALA A 103 15.89 -24.68 2.52
C ALA A 103 14.55 -24.60 3.27
N ALA A 104 14.02 -23.40 3.49
CA ALA A 104 12.77 -23.18 4.23
C ALA A 104 11.54 -23.82 3.58
N LEU A 105 11.56 -24.04 2.26
CA LEU A 105 10.48 -24.73 1.53
C LEU A 105 10.33 -26.21 1.91
N ALA A 106 11.32 -26.84 2.55
CA ALA A 106 11.32 -28.27 2.90
C ALA A 106 10.45 -28.62 4.13
N GLY A 107 9.74 -27.65 4.71
CA GLY A 107 8.80 -27.88 5.81
C GLY A 107 9.24 -27.27 7.13
N GLU A 108 8.49 -27.58 8.19
CA GLU A 108 8.52 -26.77 9.41
C GLU A 108 9.85 -26.79 10.15
N HIS A 109 10.48 -27.96 10.26
CA HIS A 109 11.80 -28.07 10.88
C HIS A 109 12.85 -27.15 10.21
N HIS A 110 12.77 -27.02 8.88
CA HIS A 110 13.68 -26.17 8.12
C HIS A 110 13.33 -24.69 8.27
N ARG A 111 12.03 -24.33 8.26
CA ARG A 111 11.59 -22.95 8.53
C ARG A 111 12.02 -22.47 9.91
N ALA A 112 11.89 -23.30 10.94
CA ALA A 112 12.35 -23.00 12.29
C ALA A 112 13.87 -22.78 12.32
N ALA A 113 14.66 -23.69 11.74
CA ALA A 113 16.12 -23.55 11.72
C ALA A 113 16.60 -22.30 10.94
N VAL A 114 15.93 -21.96 9.83
CA VAL A 114 16.20 -20.73 9.07
C VAL A 114 15.81 -19.49 9.88
N TRP A 115 14.66 -19.51 10.54
CA TRP A 115 14.22 -18.41 11.38
C TRP A 115 15.14 -18.16 12.57
N ASP A 116 15.54 -19.21 13.30
CA ASP A 116 16.46 -19.12 14.44
C ASP A 116 17.83 -18.55 14.06
N ALA A 117 18.29 -18.80 12.83
CA ALA A 117 19.54 -18.24 12.32
C ALA A 117 19.40 -16.75 11.91
N LEU A 118 18.21 -16.31 11.54
CA LEU A 118 17.95 -14.96 11.06
C LEU A 118 17.49 -14.01 12.18
N PHE A 119 16.47 -14.41 12.94
CA PHE A 119 15.79 -13.53 13.88
C PHE A 119 16.53 -13.42 15.22
N PRO A 120 16.59 -12.24 15.85
CA PRO A 120 16.20 -10.93 15.32
C PRO A 120 17.36 -10.22 14.61
N GLY A 121 18.58 -10.40 15.09
CA GLY A 121 19.71 -9.52 14.77
C GLY A 121 20.17 -9.61 13.32
N SER A 122 20.40 -10.82 12.83
CA SER A 122 20.86 -11.03 11.45
C SER A 122 19.84 -10.54 10.43
N LEU A 123 18.55 -10.72 10.73
CA LEU A 123 17.45 -10.26 9.88
C LEU A 123 17.41 -8.73 9.79
N LEU A 124 17.67 -8.03 10.91
CA LEU A 124 17.81 -6.58 10.92
C LEU A 124 18.98 -6.10 10.06
N GLU A 125 20.16 -6.72 10.19
CA GLU A 125 21.34 -6.34 9.40
C GLU A 125 21.12 -6.59 7.90
N LEU A 126 20.45 -7.69 7.53
CA LEU A 126 20.07 -7.96 6.14
C LEU A 126 19.02 -6.95 5.62
N ALA A 127 18.07 -6.52 6.46
CA ALA A 127 17.09 -5.49 6.10
C ALA A 127 17.74 -4.12 5.83
N ARG A 128 18.90 -3.83 6.44
CA ARG A 128 19.69 -2.61 6.20
C ARG A 128 20.43 -2.60 4.87
N VAL A 129 20.50 -3.73 4.15
CA VAL A 129 21.15 -3.79 2.84
C VAL A 129 20.25 -3.11 1.81
N ARG A 130 20.63 -1.90 1.39
CA ARG A 130 19.83 -1.01 0.54
C ARG A 130 19.84 -1.39 -0.94
N GLU A 131 19.44 -2.61 -1.24
CA GLU A 131 19.48 -3.17 -2.59
C GLU A 131 18.22 -3.97 -2.91
N LYS A 132 17.54 -3.62 -4.02
CA LYS A 132 16.27 -4.26 -4.43
C LYS A 132 16.37 -5.77 -4.50
N GLY A 133 17.47 -6.25 -5.08
CA GLY A 133 17.68 -7.69 -5.26
C GLY A 133 17.98 -8.45 -3.96
N VAL A 134 18.18 -7.76 -2.83
CA VAL A 134 18.32 -8.39 -1.51
C VAL A 134 16.98 -8.35 -0.77
N LEU A 135 16.26 -7.24 -0.88
CA LEU A 135 14.98 -7.05 -0.22
C LEU A 135 13.90 -8.04 -0.69
N ASP A 136 13.84 -8.34 -1.99
CA ASP A 136 12.87 -9.31 -2.52
C ASP A 136 13.01 -10.72 -1.89
N PRO A 137 14.18 -11.39 -1.98
CA PRO A 137 14.36 -12.68 -1.34
C PRO A 137 14.30 -12.61 0.19
N LEU A 138 14.61 -11.47 0.81
CA LEU A 138 14.41 -11.26 2.25
C LEU A 138 12.93 -11.36 2.61
N CYS A 139 12.06 -10.62 1.92
CA CYS A 139 10.61 -10.67 2.13
C CYS A 139 10.05 -12.07 1.85
N MET A 140 10.51 -12.74 0.78
CA MET A 140 10.12 -14.11 0.46
C MET A 140 10.50 -15.11 1.56
N VAL A 141 11.70 -15.02 2.13
CA VAL A 141 12.15 -15.89 3.23
C VAL A 141 11.32 -15.65 4.48
N ILE A 142 11.07 -14.38 4.83
CA ILE A 142 10.20 -14.02 5.97
C ILE A 142 8.80 -14.62 5.78
N ASP A 143 8.19 -14.41 4.60
CA ASP A 143 6.86 -14.94 4.32
C ASP A 143 6.83 -16.48 4.38
N THR A 144 7.84 -17.13 3.81
CA THR A 144 7.98 -18.60 3.84
C THR A 144 8.09 -19.11 5.27
N CYS A 145 8.95 -18.52 6.10
CA CYS A 145 9.09 -18.90 7.51
C CYS A 145 7.81 -18.65 8.30
N CYS A 146 7.12 -17.53 8.06
CA CYS A 146 5.86 -17.20 8.75
C CYS A 146 4.63 -17.97 8.21
N SER A 147 4.82 -18.88 7.24
CA SER A 147 3.75 -19.68 6.65
C SER A 147 3.69 -21.10 7.22
N GLY A 148 2.48 -21.68 7.21
CA GLY A 148 2.22 -23.05 7.66
C GLY A 148 2.22 -23.24 9.17
N GLU A 149 2.46 -24.47 9.62
CA GLU A 149 2.62 -24.80 11.04
C GLU A 149 3.74 -23.95 11.67
N GLY A 150 3.59 -23.51 12.92
CA GLY A 150 4.59 -22.65 13.60
C GLY A 150 4.70 -21.21 13.07
N GLY A 151 4.22 -20.92 11.86
CA GLY A 151 4.34 -19.62 11.21
C GLY A 151 3.68 -18.46 11.98
N ARG A 152 2.53 -18.72 12.61
CA ARG A 152 1.84 -17.73 13.45
C ARG A 152 2.69 -17.23 14.62
N GLY A 153 3.45 -18.12 15.27
CA GLY A 153 4.32 -17.73 16.38
C GLY A 153 5.47 -16.82 15.92
N ARG A 154 6.09 -17.14 14.77
CA ARG A 154 7.14 -16.30 14.16
C ARG A 154 6.61 -14.96 13.67
N LEU A 155 5.37 -14.93 13.21
CA LEU A 155 4.69 -13.69 12.85
C LEU A 155 4.40 -12.82 14.09
N GLU A 156 4.00 -13.43 15.21
CA GLU A 156 3.89 -12.75 16.52
C GLU A 156 5.25 -12.19 16.98
N GLU A 157 6.35 -12.94 16.83
CA GLU A 157 7.71 -12.47 17.10
C GLU A 157 8.10 -11.28 16.21
N LEU A 158 7.81 -11.34 14.91
CA LEU A 158 8.06 -10.25 13.97
C LEU A 158 7.23 -8.99 14.29
N CYS A 159 6.06 -9.17 14.92
CA CYS A 159 5.21 -8.09 15.38
C CYS A 159 5.54 -7.60 16.81
N HIS A 160 6.51 -8.22 17.49
CA HIS A 160 6.91 -7.84 18.85
C HIS A 160 7.63 -6.49 18.83
N GLU A 161 7.26 -5.59 19.75
CA GLU A 161 7.71 -4.18 19.76
C GLU A 161 9.23 -4.02 19.89
N GLU A 162 9.89 -4.87 20.67
CA GLU A 162 11.32 -4.72 20.94
C GLU A 162 12.23 -5.37 19.89
N LEU A 163 11.83 -6.53 19.35
CA LEU A 163 12.70 -7.38 18.54
C LEU A 163 12.29 -7.37 17.06
N GLY A 164 10.99 -7.45 16.77
CA GLY A 164 10.47 -7.55 15.41
C GLY A 164 10.15 -6.21 14.76
N LEU A 165 9.52 -5.29 15.50
CA LEU A 165 9.13 -3.98 14.98
C LEU A 165 10.29 -3.15 14.39
N PRO A 166 11.51 -3.13 14.97
CA PRO A 166 12.66 -2.47 14.34
C PRO A 166 13.02 -3.05 12.97
N ILE A 167 12.81 -4.35 12.77
CA ILE A 167 13.06 -5.04 11.49
C ILE A 167 12.01 -4.59 10.48
N LEU A 168 10.73 -4.53 10.86
CA LEU A 168 9.66 -4.05 9.99
C LEU A 168 9.85 -2.59 9.56
N VAL A 169 10.24 -1.73 10.50
CA VAL A 169 10.59 -0.33 10.22
C VAL A 169 11.76 -0.24 9.25
N GLU A 170 12.80 -1.06 9.43
CA GLU A 170 13.95 -1.09 8.54
C GLU A 170 13.58 -1.61 7.15
N ILE A 171 12.79 -2.69 7.04
CA ILE A 171 12.28 -3.21 5.76
C ILE A 171 11.53 -2.12 5.00
N VAL A 172 10.60 -1.41 5.63
CA VAL A 172 9.85 -0.31 5.00
C VAL A 172 10.79 0.84 4.61
N THR A 173 11.75 1.18 5.48
CA THR A 173 12.73 2.24 5.23
C THR A 173 13.61 1.93 4.02
N THR A 174 14.18 0.74 3.97
CA THR A 174 15.00 0.26 2.84
C THR A 174 14.17 0.20 1.56
N ALA A 175 12.97 -0.37 1.64
CA ALA A 175 12.06 -0.48 0.49
C ALA A 175 11.73 0.87 -0.14
N TRP A 176 11.44 1.87 0.71
CA TRP A 176 11.19 3.24 0.27
C TRP A 176 12.44 3.85 -0.38
N GLN A 177 13.61 3.74 0.25
CA GLN A 177 14.86 4.35 -0.25
C GLN A 177 15.27 3.81 -1.63
N VAL A 178 15.11 2.50 -1.84
CA VAL A 178 15.49 1.89 -3.12
C VAL A 178 14.36 1.97 -4.15
N GLY A 179 13.15 2.41 -3.78
CA GLY A 179 11.98 2.39 -4.65
C GLY A 179 11.58 0.97 -5.06
N HIS A 180 11.50 0.06 -4.08
CA HIS A 180 11.17 -1.35 -4.29
C HIS A 180 9.69 -1.51 -4.69
N ASP A 181 9.39 -2.38 -5.66
CA ASP A 181 8.02 -2.58 -6.16
C ASP A 181 7.72 -4.02 -6.54
N GLU A 182 8.10 -4.95 -5.66
CA GLU A 182 7.83 -6.38 -5.83
C GLU A 182 6.68 -6.86 -4.94
N GLU A 183 6.07 -7.97 -5.34
CA GLU A 183 4.86 -8.53 -4.73
C GLU A 183 5.09 -9.06 -3.31
N TRP A 184 6.28 -9.61 -3.00
CA TRP A 184 6.54 -10.20 -1.67
C TRP A 184 6.47 -9.17 -0.54
N LEU A 185 6.96 -7.94 -0.76
CA LEU A 185 6.83 -6.87 0.21
C LEU A 185 5.36 -6.50 0.42
N GLU A 186 4.61 -6.37 -0.68
CA GLU A 186 3.18 -6.05 -0.64
C GLU A 186 2.40 -7.08 0.20
N TRP A 187 2.72 -8.36 0.07
CA TRP A 187 2.04 -9.44 0.81
C TRP A 187 2.43 -9.44 2.29
N LEU A 188 3.71 -9.22 2.58
CA LEU A 188 4.20 -9.12 3.94
C LEU A 188 3.54 -7.96 4.68
N LEU A 189 3.53 -6.76 4.08
CA LEU A 189 2.90 -5.57 4.67
C LEU A 189 1.40 -5.77 4.86
N PHE A 190 0.73 -6.39 3.91
CA PHE A 190 -0.69 -6.69 4.04
C PHE A 190 -0.98 -7.65 5.20
N LYS A 191 -0.23 -8.75 5.31
CA LYS A 191 -0.34 -9.71 6.42
C LYS A 191 -0.13 -9.03 7.79
N ILE A 192 0.88 -8.19 7.91
CA ILE A 192 1.19 -7.47 9.16
C ILE A 192 0.12 -6.42 9.49
N CYS A 193 -0.20 -5.55 8.54
CA CYS A 193 -1.05 -4.40 8.81
C CYS A 193 -2.53 -4.77 8.92
N VAL A 194 -3.00 -5.69 8.06
CA VAL A 194 -4.43 -6.01 7.93
C VAL A 194 -4.79 -7.26 8.73
N GLU A 195 -4.08 -8.38 8.52
CA GLU A 195 -4.41 -9.66 9.18
C GLU A 195 -4.00 -9.66 10.66
N GLU A 196 -2.76 -9.25 10.97
CA GLU A 196 -2.24 -9.18 12.35
C GLU A 196 -2.59 -7.88 13.09
N GLN A 197 -3.28 -6.96 12.42
CA GLN A 197 -3.78 -5.70 12.99
C GLN A 197 -2.66 -4.83 13.61
N LYS A 198 -1.46 -4.86 13.01
CA LYS A 198 -0.29 -4.07 13.47
C LYS A 198 -0.07 -2.81 12.65
N PHE A 199 -1.09 -2.34 11.92
CA PHE A 199 -1.00 -1.11 11.15
C PHE A 199 -0.62 0.08 12.04
N GLU A 200 -1.39 0.39 13.09
CA GLU A 200 -1.11 1.54 13.96
C GLU A 200 0.29 1.45 14.58
N THR A 201 0.65 0.28 15.11
CA THR A 201 1.97 0.04 15.71
C THR A 201 3.11 0.32 14.73
N LEU A 202 3.05 -0.22 13.51
CA LEU A 202 4.05 0.02 12.48
C LEU A 202 4.04 1.48 12.01
N PHE A 203 2.85 2.03 11.79
CA PHE A 203 2.66 3.40 11.31
C PHE A 203 3.24 4.42 12.28
N VAL A 204 2.98 4.28 13.58
CA VAL A 204 3.60 5.11 14.63
C VAL A 204 5.11 4.88 14.69
N ALA A 205 5.58 3.64 14.57
CA ALA A 205 7.02 3.34 14.62
C ALA A 205 7.82 3.89 13.42
N LEU A 206 7.16 4.26 12.33
CA LEU A 206 7.78 4.96 11.20
C LEU A 206 8.07 6.44 11.50
N CYS A 207 7.50 6.98 12.58
CA CYS A 207 7.82 8.31 13.11
C CYS A 207 9.27 8.36 13.60
N SER A 208 9.91 9.51 13.39
CA SER A 208 11.37 9.67 13.32
C SER A 208 12.18 9.05 14.47
N ARG A 209 13.12 8.17 14.13
CA ARG A 209 14.30 7.84 14.97
C ARG A 209 15.61 8.46 14.45
N ASN A 210 15.60 9.12 13.29
CA ASN A 210 16.81 9.66 12.62
C ASN A 210 16.77 11.15 12.24
N ASP A 211 15.70 11.90 12.51
CA ASP A 211 15.62 13.34 12.17
C ASP A 211 15.61 14.25 13.42
N ALA A 212 15.87 13.69 14.60
CA ALA A 212 15.88 14.42 15.87
C ALA A 212 17.24 15.10 16.15
N GLU A 213 17.73 15.92 15.22
CA GLU A 213 18.60 17.03 15.56
C GLU A 213 17.82 18.32 15.31
N HIS A 214 17.25 18.85 16.40
CA HIS A 214 16.59 20.15 16.55
C HIS A 214 15.09 20.26 16.22
N SER A 215 14.25 20.01 17.23
CA SER A 215 13.19 20.98 17.54
C SER A 215 12.86 20.96 19.03
N ASP A 216 13.14 22.08 19.67
CA ASP A 216 12.81 22.37 21.06
C ASP A 216 11.30 22.64 21.19
N GLY A 217 10.75 22.26 22.34
CA GLY A 217 9.35 22.36 22.79
C GLY A 217 8.31 23.05 21.88
N ASP A 218 7.56 22.24 21.14
CA ASP A 218 6.14 22.45 20.83
C ASP A 218 5.49 21.06 20.77
N GLU A 219 4.22 20.90 21.12
CA GLU A 219 3.52 19.60 21.03
C GLU A 219 3.61 19.12 19.58
N CYS A 220 4.52 18.17 19.32
CA CYS A 220 4.88 17.73 17.98
C CYS A 220 3.66 17.07 17.32
N LYS A 221 2.90 17.85 16.55
CA LYS A 221 2.01 17.33 15.53
C LYS A 221 2.84 16.36 14.72
N THR A 222 2.55 15.06 14.82
CA THR A 222 3.29 14.02 14.14
C THR A 222 3.31 14.35 12.65
N GLU A 223 4.43 14.85 12.16
CA GLU A 223 4.59 15.22 10.76
C GLU A 223 4.79 13.93 9.98
N PHE A 224 3.90 13.69 9.01
CA PHE A 224 4.04 12.54 8.14
C PHE A 224 5.34 12.63 7.34
N ASN A 225 6.08 11.53 7.29
CA ASN A 225 7.28 11.40 6.44
C ASN A 225 7.00 10.48 5.24
N ALA A 226 7.94 10.46 4.28
CA ALA A 226 7.78 9.73 3.02
C ALA A 226 7.56 8.21 3.20
N LYS A 227 7.98 7.62 4.32
CA LYS A 227 7.75 6.20 4.63
C LYS A 227 6.28 5.90 4.94
N HIS A 228 5.55 6.83 5.57
CA HIS A 228 4.11 6.70 5.80
C HIS A 228 3.34 6.67 4.47
N ALA A 229 3.67 7.63 3.59
CA ALA A 229 3.09 7.69 2.25
C ALA A 229 3.40 6.42 1.44
N TYR A 230 4.64 5.93 1.51
CA TYR A 230 5.05 4.69 0.85
C TYR A 230 4.28 3.46 1.37
N LEU A 231 4.16 3.30 2.68
CA LEU A 231 3.40 2.20 3.30
C LEU A 231 1.94 2.21 2.83
N LEU A 232 1.25 3.35 2.93
CA LEU A 232 -0.15 3.46 2.49
C LEU A 232 -0.30 3.24 0.98
N GLY A 233 0.65 3.71 0.18
CA GLY A 233 0.70 3.43 -1.26
C GLY A 233 0.75 1.92 -1.55
N LYS A 234 1.60 1.18 -0.84
CA LYS A 234 1.68 -0.29 -0.98
C LYS A 234 0.40 -0.97 -0.53
N LEU A 235 -0.12 -0.63 0.65
CA LEU A 235 -1.37 -1.21 1.15
C LEU A 235 -2.54 -0.92 0.20
N SER A 236 -2.61 0.27 -0.41
CA SER A 236 -3.66 0.61 -1.37
C SER A 236 -3.60 -0.27 -2.62
N LYS A 237 -2.38 -0.54 -3.13
CA LYS A 237 -2.17 -1.47 -4.25
C LYS A 237 -2.55 -2.91 -3.86
N CYS A 238 -2.24 -3.34 -2.64
CA CYS A 238 -2.67 -4.64 -2.12
C CYS A 238 -4.19 -4.76 -2.10
N LEU A 239 -4.90 -3.82 -1.48
CA LEU A 239 -6.37 -3.88 -1.38
C LEU A 239 -7.05 -3.81 -2.75
N ALA A 240 -6.48 -3.08 -3.72
CA ALA A 240 -7.02 -3.01 -5.07
C ALA A 240 -6.81 -4.30 -5.88
N ASN A 241 -5.68 -5.00 -5.70
CA ASN A 241 -5.27 -6.14 -6.52
C ASN A 241 -5.57 -7.52 -5.89
N ARG A 242 -5.87 -7.59 -4.58
CA ARG A 242 -6.00 -8.85 -3.83
C ARG A 242 -7.40 -9.10 -3.26
N PRO A 243 -7.77 -10.38 -3.07
CA PRO A 243 -9.06 -10.92 -3.50
C PRO A 243 -10.01 -11.27 -2.33
N LYS A 244 -11.23 -11.65 -2.69
CA LYS A 244 -12.45 -11.95 -1.87
C LYS A 244 -12.29 -12.82 -0.61
N GLU A 245 -11.10 -13.33 -0.30
CA GLU A 245 -10.83 -14.32 0.75
C GLU A 245 -10.28 -13.72 2.05
N VAL A 246 -9.91 -12.43 2.07
CA VAL A 246 -9.42 -11.76 3.28
C VAL A 246 -10.47 -10.82 3.85
N SER A 247 -10.60 -10.74 5.18
CA SER A 247 -11.47 -9.75 5.83
C SER A 247 -10.65 -8.56 6.33
N VAL A 248 -11.06 -7.36 5.93
CA VAL A 248 -10.58 -6.13 6.57
C VAL A 248 -11.09 -6.10 8.02
N SER A 249 -10.22 -5.80 8.98
CA SER A 249 -10.59 -5.66 10.39
C SER A 249 -11.19 -4.28 10.69
N ILE A 250 -12.02 -4.21 11.75
CA ILE A 250 -12.59 -2.93 12.22
C ILE A 250 -11.47 -1.98 12.66
N SER A 251 -10.47 -2.48 13.39
CA SER A 251 -9.30 -1.72 13.86
C SER A 251 -8.58 -1.07 12.68
N PHE A 252 -8.18 -1.87 11.68
CA PHE A 252 -7.50 -1.34 10.49
C PHE A 252 -8.31 -0.24 9.80
N ALA A 253 -9.61 -0.46 9.58
CA ALA A 253 -10.48 0.54 8.95
C ALA A 253 -10.52 1.86 9.74
N LEU A 254 -10.65 1.78 11.07
CA LEU A 254 -10.64 2.94 11.95
C LEU A 254 -9.29 3.66 11.96
N ASP A 255 -8.18 2.92 11.93
CA ASP A 255 -6.83 3.49 11.89
C ASP A 255 -6.58 4.25 10.59
N ILE A 256 -7.01 3.72 9.44
CA ILE A 256 -6.95 4.44 8.16
C ILE A 256 -7.78 5.73 8.22
N PHE A 257 -8.97 5.69 8.82
CA PHE A 257 -9.78 6.90 8.96
C PHE A 257 -9.15 7.93 9.92
N ASN A 258 -8.50 7.48 10.98
CA ASN A 258 -7.76 8.35 11.89
C ASN A 258 -6.55 9.01 11.20
N ALA A 259 -5.78 8.24 10.43
CA ALA A 259 -4.69 8.78 9.62
C ALA A 259 -5.19 9.82 8.60
N GLN A 260 -6.34 9.55 7.95
CA GLN A 260 -6.97 10.48 7.01
C GLN A 260 -7.35 11.80 7.68
N LYS A 261 -8.00 11.76 8.86
CA LYS A 261 -8.38 12.97 9.60
C LYS A 261 -7.16 13.80 10.00
N HIS A 262 -6.14 13.15 10.58
CA HIS A 262 -4.90 13.82 10.97
C HIS A 262 -4.20 14.48 9.78
N ALA A 263 -4.16 13.78 8.63
CA ALA A 263 -3.60 14.35 7.40
C ALA A 263 -4.41 15.56 6.90
N ALA A 264 -5.73 15.54 6.99
CA ALA A 264 -6.57 16.68 6.62
C ALA A 264 -6.39 17.91 7.53
N GLU A 265 -5.93 17.73 8.77
CA GLU A 265 -5.61 18.84 9.68
C GLU A 265 -4.25 19.49 9.37
N ILE A 266 -3.33 18.73 8.76
CA ILE A 266 -1.96 19.17 8.45
C ILE A 266 -1.85 19.75 7.04
N VAL A 267 -2.57 19.19 6.06
CA VAL A 267 -2.47 19.59 4.65
C VAL A 267 -2.92 21.04 4.44
N ASP A 268 -2.11 21.82 3.73
CA ASP A 268 -2.48 23.15 3.25
C ASP A 268 -3.40 23.06 2.04
N PHE A 269 -4.68 23.38 2.25
CA PHE A 269 -5.70 23.42 1.20
C PHE A 269 -5.78 24.77 0.46
N THR A 270 -4.79 25.65 0.60
CA THR A 270 -4.68 26.89 -0.20
C THR A 270 -3.80 26.71 -1.43
N CYS A 271 -2.94 25.70 -1.42
CA CYS A 271 -2.03 25.38 -2.51
C CYS A 271 -2.40 24.04 -3.15
N ARG A 272 -2.37 24.00 -4.50
CA ARG A 272 -2.61 22.77 -5.26
C ARG A 272 -1.32 22.21 -5.81
N VAL A 273 -1.14 20.89 -5.69
CA VAL A 273 -0.13 20.14 -6.43
C VAL A 273 -0.70 19.69 -7.78
N ASN A 274 0.00 19.96 -8.87
CA ASN A 274 -0.41 19.61 -10.24
C ASN A 274 0.00 18.17 -10.62
N SER A 275 -0.15 17.22 -9.70
CA SER A 275 0.10 15.80 -9.95
C SER A 275 -0.97 14.94 -9.27
N PRO A 276 -1.26 13.74 -9.80
CA PRO A 276 -1.96 12.71 -9.04
C PRO A 276 -1.06 12.14 -7.94
N LEU A 277 -1.59 11.19 -7.16
CA LEU A 277 -0.80 10.41 -6.20
C LEU A 277 0.18 9.46 -6.93
N PRO A 278 1.42 9.29 -6.43
CA PRO A 278 2.04 10.05 -5.34
C PRO A 278 2.46 11.46 -5.80
N THR A 279 2.29 12.44 -4.92
CA THR A 279 2.61 13.86 -5.13
C THR A 279 4.01 14.25 -4.69
N GLY A 280 4.66 13.43 -3.86
CA GLY A 280 5.96 13.75 -3.26
C GLY A 280 5.85 14.58 -1.98
N HIS A 281 4.63 14.94 -1.56
CA HIS A 281 4.36 15.60 -0.29
C HIS A 281 3.74 14.59 0.69
N PRO A 282 4.46 14.14 1.74
CA PRO A 282 4.01 13.05 2.59
C PRO A 282 2.60 13.21 3.19
N ALA A 283 2.26 14.40 3.70
CA ALA A 283 0.94 14.64 4.28
C ALA A 283 -0.19 14.57 3.23
N ILE A 284 0.06 15.08 2.02
CA ILE A 284 -0.90 15.00 0.90
C ILE A 284 -1.05 13.55 0.43
N ASP A 285 0.06 12.80 0.36
CA ASP A 285 0.06 11.40 -0.06
C ASP A 285 -0.62 10.50 0.98
N VAL A 286 -0.40 10.74 2.28
CA VAL A 286 -1.12 10.05 3.35
C VAL A 286 -2.61 10.36 3.28
N LEU A 287 -3.01 11.62 3.11
CA LEU A 287 -4.40 12.02 2.92
C LEU A 287 -5.03 11.28 1.73
N GLY A 288 -4.34 11.25 0.60
CA GLY A 288 -4.82 10.66 -0.64
C GLY A 288 -4.91 9.13 -0.61
N TYR A 289 -3.83 8.44 -0.24
CA TYR A 289 -3.84 6.98 -0.14
C TYR A 289 -4.81 6.48 0.92
N SER A 290 -5.03 7.23 2.01
CA SER A 290 -6.06 6.87 2.99
C SER A 290 -7.47 6.95 2.39
N LEU A 291 -7.77 7.93 1.52
CA LEU A 291 -9.05 7.97 0.79
C LEU A 291 -9.19 6.80 -0.19
N VAL A 292 -8.12 6.41 -0.88
CA VAL A 292 -8.13 5.24 -1.78
C VAL A 292 -8.43 3.97 -0.99
N LEU A 293 -7.75 3.77 0.14
CA LEU A 293 -7.99 2.64 1.04
C LEU A 293 -9.42 2.65 1.59
N LEU A 294 -9.92 3.79 2.10
CA LEU A 294 -11.30 3.89 2.57
C LEU A 294 -12.31 3.58 1.47
N LYS A 295 -12.05 4.01 0.24
CA LYS A 295 -12.91 3.72 -0.92
C LYS A 295 -12.98 2.21 -1.16
N ASP A 296 -11.85 1.49 -1.09
CA ASP A 296 -11.80 0.03 -1.27
C ASP A 296 -12.41 -0.70 -0.05
N ILE A 297 -12.17 -0.24 1.18
CA ILE A 297 -12.78 -0.79 2.41
C ILE A 297 -14.30 -0.64 2.39
N CYS A 298 -14.81 0.52 1.96
CA CYS A 298 -16.26 0.76 1.85
C CYS A 298 -16.92 0.00 0.70
N ALA A 299 -16.15 -0.49 -0.28
CA ALA A 299 -16.64 -1.41 -1.31
C ALA A 299 -16.60 -2.88 -0.86
N TRP A 300 -16.00 -3.17 0.30
CA TRP A 300 -15.78 -4.53 0.76
C TRP A 300 -17.09 -5.16 1.23
N GLU A 301 -17.58 -6.15 0.49
CA GLU A 301 -18.70 -6.98 0.91
C GLU A 301 -18.18 -8.09 1.84
N SER A 302 -18.33 -7.91 3.15
CA SER A 302 -18.05 -9.00 4.10
C SER A 302 -19.07 -10.13 3.93
N PRO A 303 -18.66 -11.41 4.03
CA PRO A 303 -19.62 -12.51 4.10
C PRO A 303 -20.56 -12.30 5.29
N PRO A 304 -21.81 -12.81 5.23
CA PRO A 304 -22.76 -12.66 6.33
C PRO A 304 -22.15 -13.26 7.60
N SER A 305 -21.88 -12.42 8.60
CA SER A 305 -21.31 -12.81 9.89
C SER A 305 -22.10 -12.20 11.02
N ASP A 306 -22.08 -12.82 12.20
CA ASP A 306 -22.69 -12.26 13.41
C ASP A 306 -21.95 -11.01 13.94
N THR A 307 -20.77 -10.70 13.40
CA THR A 307 -19.96 -9.52 13.76
C THR A 307 -20.27 -8.31 12.89
N GLN A 308 -20.23 -7.13 13.51
CA GLN A 308 -20.40 -5.85 12.82
C GLN A 308 -19.35 -5.68 11.71
N ALA A 309 -19.76 -5.30 10.50
CA ALA A 309 -18.83 -5.06 9.41
C ALA A 309 -18.00 -3.79 9.67
N PRO A 310 -16.72 -3.73 9.22
CA PRO A 310 -15.87 -2.54 9.35
C PRO A 310 -16.53 -1.26 8.82
N VAL A 311 -17.28 -1.38 7.73
CA VAL A 311 -18.01 -0.27 7.12
C VAL A 311 -19.04 0.33 8.07
N ASP A 312 -19.77 -0.51 8.82
CA ASP A 312 -20.78 -0.01 9.77
C ASP A 312 -20.14 0.73 10.95
N SER A 313 -18.99 0.25 11.44
CA SER A 313 -18.21 0.94 12.46
C SER A 313 -17.69 2.29 11.94
N LEU A 314 -17.20 2.35 10.70
CA LEU A 314 -16.84 3.61 10.04
C LEU A 314 -18.03 4.58 9.93
N MET A 315 -19.24 4.08 9.66
CA MET A 315 -20.42 4.96 9.60
C MET A 315 -20.74 5.55 10.98
N GLN A 316 -20.52 4.81 12.06
CA GLN A 316 -20.75 5.29 13.42
C GLN A 316 -19.74 6.36 13.87
N THR A 317 -18.56 6.43 13.26
CA THR A 317 -17.56 7.48 13.55
C THR A 317 -17.83 8.79 12.82
N GLY A 318 -18.87 8.84 11.98
CA GLY A 318 -19.24 10.02 11.20
C GLY A 318 -18.37 10.24 9.96
N LEU A 319 -17.83 9.17 9.35
CA LEU A 319 -17.05 9.24 8.11
C LEU A 319 -17.76 10.09 7.04
N VAL A 320 -19.04 9.81 6.77
CA VAL A 320 -19.84 10.50 5.75
C VAL A 320 -19.96 11.99 6.04
N LYS A 321 -20.23 12.35 7.30
CA LYS A 321 -20.27 13.76 7.72
C LYS A 321 -18.93 14.47 7.45
N HIS A 322 -17.80 13.85 7.74
CA HIS A 322 -16.48 14.43 7.49
C HIS A 322 -16.22 14.63 5.99
N LEU A 323 -16.50 13.61 5.18
CA LEU A 323 -16.32 13.67 3.72
C LEU A 323 -17.20 14.74 3.06
N LEU A 324 -18.46 14.88 3.51
CA LEU A 324 -19.33 15.97 3.06
C LEU A 324 -18.79 17.34 3.47
N THR A 325 -18.24 17.48 4.68
CA THR A 325 -17.60 18.73 5.11
C THR A 325 -16.42 19.08 4.21
N TYR A 326 -15.54 18.13 3.89
CA TYR A 326 -14.45 18.36 2.93
C TYR A 326 -14.99 18.85 1.58
N LEU A 327 -16.03 18.22 1.03
CA LEU A 327 -16.63 18.67 -0.23
C LEU A 327 -17.24 20.08 -0.16
N ARG A 328 -17.87 20.46 0.96
CA ARG A 328 -18.46 21.80 1.14
C ARG A 328 -17.42 22.90 1.21
N GLU A 329 -16.28 22.62 1.81
CA GLU A 329 -15.21 23.60 1.99
C GLU A 329 -14.40 23.83 0.70
N LEU A 330 -14.42 22.85 -0.21
CA LEU A 330 -13.77 22.99 -1.51
C LEU A 330 -14.47 24.02 -2.40
N GLU A 331 -13.69 24.65 -3.27
CA GLU A 331 -14.22 25.39 -4.41
C GLU A 331 -15.19 24.53 -5.25
N PRO A 332 -16.12 25.11 -6.03
CA PRO A 332 -16.94 24.32 -6.95
C PRO A 332 -16.08 23.57 -7.99
N PRO A 333 -16.59 22.46 -8.56
CA PRO A 333 -15.97 21.82 -9.72
C PRO A 333 -15.62 22.80 -10.83
N SER A 334 -14.53 22.55 -11.55
CA SER A 334 -13.93 23.45 -12.52
C SER A 334 -14.91 23.95 -13.60
N MET A 335 -15.78 23.08 -14.12
CA MET A 335 -16.83 23.45 -15.07
C MET A 335 -17.85 24.43 -14.48
N ILE A 336 -18.27 24.21 -13.23
CA ILE A 336 -19.19 25.10 -12.51
C ILE A 336 -18.50 26.44 -12.26
N ARG A 337 -17.24 26.43 -11.79
CA ARG A 337 -16.42 27.62 -11.56
C ARG A 337 -16.28 28.47 -12.83
N LYS A 338 -15.92 27.85 -13.97
CA LYS A 338 -15.77 28.50 -15.29
C LYS A 338 -17.08 29.16 -15.74
N SER A 339 -18.23 28.52 -15.48
CA SER A 339 -19.54 29.08 -15.81
C SER A 339 -19.93 30.30 -14.96
N MET A 340 -19.70 30.24 -13.65
CA MET A 340 -19.99 31.34 -12.72
C MET A 340 -19.18 32.60 -13.05
N ALA A 341 -17.91 32.43 -13.46
CA ALA A 341 -17.04 33.54 -13.86
C ALA A 341 -17.49 34.28 -15.13
N ARG A 342 -18.29 33.65 -16.01
CA ARG A 342 -18.81 34.29 -17.23
C ARG A 342 -20.12 35.06 -17.00
N GLY A 343 -20.88 34.74 -15.96
CA GLY A 343 -22.17 35.36 -15.66
C GLY A 343 -22.10 36.67 -14.86
N GLN A 344 -20.94 37.01 -14.29
CA GLN A 344 -20.76 38.16 -13.40
C GLN A 344 -19.61 39.04 -13.93
N GLY A 345 -19.93 40.24 -14.45
CA GLY A 345 -18.90 41.27 -14.72
C GLY A 345 -18.36 41.86 -13.42
N ASP A 346 -17.05 42.19 -13.37
CA ASP A 346 -16.22 42.89 -12.36
C ASP A 346 -16.46 42.71 -10.84
N HIS A 347 -17.47 41.95 -10.43
CA HIS A 347 -17.72 41.55 -9.06
C HIS A 347 -17.28 40.11 -8.91
N GLN A 348 -16.01 39.91 -8.56
CA GLN A 348 -15.48 38.61 -8.15
C GLN A 348 -16.36 38.06 -7.00
N PRO A 349 -16.87 36.81 -7.09
CA PRO A 349 -17.53 36.21 -5.95
C PRO A 349 -16.51 35.98 -4.84
N ALA A 350 -17.01 35.75 -3.62
CA ALA A 350 -16.27 35.38 -2.42
C ALA A 350 -15.57 33.99 -2.50
N LEU A 351 -14.93 33.67 -3.63
CA LEU A 351 -14.11 32.46 -3.85
C LEU A 351 -12.72 32.57 -3.21
N GLY A 352 -12.30 33.75 -2.74
CA GLY A 352 -10.97 33.97 -2.17
C GLY A 352 -10.67 33.19 -0.88
N THR A 353 -11.67 32.52 -0.29
CA THR A 353 -11.52 31.74 0.96
C THR A 353 -11.84 30.25 0.81
N ALA A 354 -12.18 29.78 -0.40
CA ALA A 354 -12.52 28.37 -0.61
C ALA A 354 -11.25 27.50 -0.68
N LYS A 355 -11.31 26.29 -0.13
CA LYS A 355 -10.21 25.31 -0.20
C LYS A 355 -10.05 24.81 -1.64
N VAL A 356 -8.82 24.60 -2.08
CA VAL A 356 -8.52 23.95 -3.37
C VAL A 356 -8.26 22.47 -3.17
N CYS A 357 -8.37 21.68 -4.24
CA CYS A 357 -7.97 20.27 -4.20
C CYS A 357 -6.45 20.17 -4.02
N PRO A 358 -5.94 19.45 -2.99
CA PRO A 358 -4.51 19.36 -2.72
C PRO A 358 -3.73 18.56 -3.79
N TYR A 359 -4.40 17.66 -4.51
CA TYR A 359 -3.85 16.89 -5.62
C TYR A 359 -4.89 16.63 -6.73
N ILE A 360 -4.43 16.24 -7.92
CA ILE A 360 -5.29 15.88 -9.05
C ILE A 360 -6.06 14.59 -8.71
N GLY A 361 -7.39 14.66 -8.66
CA GLY A 361 -8.27 13.54 -8.32
C GLY A 361 -8.85 13.57 -6.90
N TYR A 362 -8.42 14.48 -6.02
CA TYR A 362 -8.86 14.52 -4.62
C TYR A 362 -10.38 14.54 -4.46
N ARG A 363 -11.07 15.42 -5.20
CA ARG A 363 -12.54 15.52 -5.13
C ARG A 363 -13.18 14.22 -5.58
N ARG A 364 -12.67 13.60 -6.65
CA ARG A 364 -13.15 12.31 -7.12
C ARG A 364 -12.98 11.25 -6.05
N ASP A 365 -11.84 11.21 -5.37
CA ASP A 365 -11.56 10.21 -4.32
C ASP A 365 -12.52 10.38 -3.13
N VAL A 366 -12.79 11.61 -2.70
CA VAL A 366 -13.81 11.89 -1.66
C VAL A 366 -15.20 11.42 -2.09
N VAL A 367 -15.64 11.77 -3.31
CA VAL A 367 -16.95 11.35 -3.85
C VAL A 367 -17.05 9.83 -3.97
N ALA A 368 -15.96 9.16 -4.36
CA ALA A 368 -15.93 7.71 -4.51
C ALA A 368 -16.14 6.97 -3.17
N VAL A 369 -15.52 7.46 -2.07
CA VAL A 369 -15.78 6.90 -0.74
C VAL A 369 -17.26 7.07 -0.36
N ILE A 370 -17.84 8.27 -0.55
CA ILE A 370 -19.26 8.54 -0.24
C ILE A 370 -20.17 7.62 -1.07
N ALA A 371 -19.88 7.45 -2.36
CA ALA A 371 -20.66 6.59 -3.25
C ALA A 371 -20.74 5.15 -2.75
N ASN A 372 -19.62 4.59 -2.29
CA ASN A 372 -19.57 3.24 -1.74
C ASN A 372 -20.30 3.14 -0.39
N CYS A 373 -20.17 4.15 0.49
CA CYS A 373 -20.91 4.20 1.76
C CYS A 373 -22.44 4.23 1.57
N LEU A 374 -22.92 4.81 0.47
CA LEU A 374 -24.36 4.89 0.15
C LEU A 374 -24.94 3.56 -0.35
N HIS A 375 -24.11 2.63 -0.82
CA HIS A 375 -24.59 1.42 -1.47
C HIS A 375 -25.41 0.56 -0.49
N ARG A 376 -26.69 0.34 -0.83
CA ARG A 376 -27.64 -0.48 -0.04
C ARG A 376 -27.79 -0.07 1.44
N SER A 377 -27.52 1.18 1.78
CA SER A 377 -27.57 1.67 3.17
C SER A 377 -28.56 2.83 3.34
N LYS A 378 -29.83 2.51 3.67
CA LYS A 378 -30.86 3.56 3.92
C LYS A 378 -30.46 4.52 5.04
N LYS A 379 -29.77 4.03 6.08
CA LYS A 379 -29.25 4.86 7.17
C LYS A 379 -28.31 5.96 6.64
N VAL A 380 -27.36 5.61 5.79
CA VAL A 380 -26.39 6.56 5.22
C VAL A 380 -27.07 7.49 4.21
N GLN A 381 -27.98 6.95 3.39
CA GLN A 381 -28.78 7.76 2.46
C GLN A 381 -29.58 8.85 3.19
N ASP A 382 -30.22 8.51 4.31
CA ASP A 382 -30.95 9.45 5.15
C ASP A 382 -30.02 10.43 5.86
N GLU A 383 -28.85 9.99 6.35
CA GLU A 383 -27.84 10.87 6.93
C GLU A 383 -27.38 11.93 5.93
N VAL A 384 -27.06 11.54 4.69
CA VAL A 384 -26.68 12.48 3.62
C VAL A 384 -27.79 13.50 3.37
N ARG A 385 -29.06 13.08 3.35
CA ARG A 385 -30.20 13.99 3.21
C ARG A 385 -30.30 14.98 4.38
N HIS A 386 -30.22 14.51 5.62
CA HIS A 386 -30.28 15.38 6.81
C HIS A 386 -29.10 16.33 6.93
N LEU A 387 -27.99 16.04 6.26
CA LEU A 387 -26.83 16.91 6.16
C LEU A 387 -26.88 17.84 4.93
N ASP A 388 -28.04 17.99 4.27
CA ASP A 388 -28.18 18.79 3.03
C ASP A 388 -27.19 18.37 1.92
N GLY A 389 -26.80 17.09 1.92
CA GLY A 389 -25.78 16.54 1.03
C GLY A 389 -26.28 16.19 -0.37
N ILE A 390 -27.61 16.13 -0.59
CA ILE A 390 -28.19 15.75 -1.89
C ILE A 390 -27.75 16.73 -2.99
N ILE A 391 -27.94 18.03 -2.77
CA ILE A 391 -27.54 19.07 -3.73
C ILE A 391 -26.03 19.10 -3.91
N LEU A 392 -25.27 18.91 -2.82
CA LEU A 392 -23.81 18.87 -2.87
C LEU A 392 -23.31 17.72 -3.76
N LEU A 393 -23.91 16.54 -3.69
CA LEU A 393 -23.54 15.40 -4.55
C LEU A 393 -23.96 15.58 -6.00
N LEU A 394 -25.13 16.19 -6.25
CA LEU A 394 -25.57 16.53 -7.61
C LEU A 394 -24.59 17.48 -8.31
N GLN A 395 -23.98 18.42 -7.59
CA GLN A 395 -22.94 19.31 -8.13
C GLN A 395 -21.70 18.56 -8.62
N GLN A 396 -21.45 17.33 -8.16
CA GLN A 396 -20.31 16.52 -8.57
C GLN A 396 -20.58 15.72 -9.86
N CYS A 397 -21.78 15.79 -10.44
CA CYS A 397 -22.15 15.09 -11.67
C CYS A 397 -21.69 15.81 -12.96
N VAL A 398 -20.51 16.42 -12.93
CA VAL A 398 -19.95 17.22 -14.03
C VAL A 398 -18.57 16.71 -14.43
N VAL A 399 -18.21 16.93 -15.69
CA VAL A 399 -16.84 16.67 -16.15
C VAL A 399 -15.90 17.66 -15.45
N ASP A 400 -14.75 17.18 -15.00
CA ASP A 400 -13.75 17.99 -14.33
C ASP A 400 -12.35 17.51 -14.74
N GLU A 401 -11.58 18.39 -15.36
CA GLU A 401 -10.25 18.06 -15.90
C GLU A 401 -9.24 17.73 -14.79
N GLU A 402 -9.43 18.31 -13.61
CA GLU A 402 -8.57 18.13 -12.44
C GLU A 402 -8.99 16.91 -11.61
N ASN A 403 -10.15 16.33 -11.92
CA ASN A 403 -10.71 15.19 -11.24
C ASN A 403 -11.28 14.19 -12.26
N PRO A 404 -10.40 13.44 -12.96
CA PRO A 404 -10.82 12.41 -13.91
C PRO A 404 -11.80 11.44 -13.27
N TYR A 405 -12.87 11.11 -14.00
CA TYR A 405 -13.99 10.26 -13.55
C TYR A 405 -14.89 10.85 -12.45
N LEU A 406 -14.77 12.14 -12.12
CA LEU A 406 -15.66 12.77 -11.13
C LEU A 406 -17.13 12.60 -11.50
N ARG A 407 -17.49 12.83 -12.77
CA ARG A 407 -18.87 12.70 -13.26
C ARG A 407 -19.43 11.30 -13.00
N GLU A 408 -18.66 10.27 -13.35
CA GLU A 408 -19.05 8.87 -13.21
C GLU A 408 -19.26 8.51 -11.74
N TRP A 409 -18.34 8.90 -10.86
CA TRP A 409 -18.48 8.70 -9.42
C TRP A 409 -19.62 9.52 -8.81
N GLY A 410 -19.85 10.74 -9.29
CA GLY A 410 -20.99 11.57 -8.89
C GLY A 410 -22.33 10.94 -9.26
N LEU A 411 -22.47 10.47 -10.51
CA LEU A 411 -23.65 9.76 -10.96
C LEU A 411 -23.86 8.45 -10.19
N PHE A 412 -22.79 7.73 -9.89
CA PHE A 412 -22.85 6.51 -9.08
C PHE A 412 -23.30 6.81 -7.64
N ALA A 413 -22.77 7.88 -7.02
CA ALA A 413 -23.21 8.34 -5.71
C ALA A 413 -24.70 8.70 -5.71
N VAL A 414 -25.17 9.47 -6.70
CA VAL A 414 -26.59 9.86 -6.81
C VAL A 414 -27.48 8.63 -7.04
N LYS A 415 -27.06 7.67 -7.88
CA LYS A 415 -27.78 6.41 -8.04
C LYS A 415 -27.94 5.70 -6.69
N ASN A 416 -26.84 5.49 -5.96
CA ASN A 416 -26.86 4.81 -4.66
C ASN A 416 -27.64 5.60 -3.60
N LEU A 417 -27.64 6.94 -3.67
CA LEU A 417 -28.40 7.83 -2.77
C LEU A 417 -29.91 7.68 -2.91
N LEU A 418 -30.39 7.42 -4.13
CA LEU A 418 -31.81 7.35 -4.47
C LEU A 418 -32.37 5.93 -4.52
N GLU A 419 -31.50 4.93 -4.66
CA GLU A 419 -31.89 3.53 -4.76
C GLU A 419 -32.65 3.08 -3.49
N GLY A 420 -33.94 2.75 -3.66
CA GLY A 420 -34.81 2.28 -2.57
C GLY A 420 -35.20 3.34 -1.53
N ASN A 421 -34.93 4.63 -1.76
CA ASN A 421 -35.22 5.71 -0.80
C ASN A 421 -36.20 6.74 -1.39
N GLU A 422 -37.49 6.59 -1.09
CA GLU A 422 -38.56 7.46 -1.59
C GLU A 422 -38.43 8.90 -1.07
N GLU A 423 -37.95 9.06 0.17
CA GLU A 423 -37.76 10.37 0.80
C GLU A 423 -36.70 11.20 0.05
N ASN A 424 -35.58 10.58 -0.30
CA ASN A 424 -34.54 11.22 -1.11
C ASN A 424 -35.02 11.49 -2.55
N GLN A 425 -35.74 10.54 -3.16
CA GLN A 425 -36.32 10.72 -4.50
C GLN A 425 -37.30 11.89 -4.54
N LYS A 426 -38.12 12.05 -3.49
CA LYS A 426 -39.07 13.15 -3.36
C LYS A 426 -38.35 14.49 -3.30
N GLU A 427 -37.27 14.60 -2.54
CA GLU A 427 -36.47 15.82 -2.43
C GLU A 427 -35.88 16.22 -3.79
N VAL A 428 -35.28 15.26 -4.50
CA VAL A 428 -34.75 15.49 -5.86
C VAL A 428 -35.86 15.85 -6.85
N SER A 429 -37.04 15.22 -6.77
CA SER A 429 -38.18 15.53 -7.65
C SER A 429 -38.74 16.95 -7.44
N GLY A 430 -38.48 17.55 -6.27
CA GLY A 430 -38.84 18.92 -5.96
C GLY A 430 -37.90 19.96 -6.57
N LEU A 431 -36.73 19.54 -7.08
CA LEU A 431 -35.77 20.44 -7.72
C LEU A 431 -36.31 20.92 -9.07
N LYS A 432 -36.21 22.23 -9.32
CA LYS A 432 -36.64 22.85 -10.57
C LYS A 432 -35.41 23.33 -11.34
N MET A 433 -35.35 22.99 -12.62
CA MET A 433 -34.33 23.54 -13.51
C MET A 433 -34.62 25.04 -13.70
N GLN A 434 -33.66 25.89 -13.33
CA GLN A 434 -33.80 27.35 -13.44
C GLN A 434 -33.18 27.86 -14.74
N GLU A 435 -31.88 27.59 -14.94
CA GLU A 435 -31.13 28.04 -16.12
C GLU A 435 -30.19 26.93 -16.59
N ALA A 436 -30.01 26.84 -17.91
CA ALA A 436 -29.04 25.93 -18.50
C ALA A 436 -27.67 26.61 -18.56
N VAL A 437 -26.64 25.93 -18.05
CA VAL A 437 -25.26 26.40 -18.14
C VAL A 437 -24.74 26.16 -19.55
N ILE A 438 -24.40 27.23 -20.27
CA ILE A 438 -23.74 27.14 -21.57
C ILE A 438 -22.26 26.80 -21.32
N THR A 439 -21.84 25.59 -21.68
CA THR A 439 -20.43 25.20 -21.58
C THR A 439 -19.64 25.69 -22.80
N PRO A 440 -18.33 25.97 -22.67
CA PRO A 440 -17.50 26.46 -23.78
C PRO A 440 -17.56 25.55 -25.01
N GLU A 441 -17.59 24.23 -24.80
CA GLU A 441 -17.61 23.24 -25.87
C GLU A 441 -18.89 23.33 -26.71
N ILE A 442 -20.03 23.64 -26.06
CA ILE A 442 -21.33 23.79 -26.73
C ILE A 442 -21.37 25.14 -27.47
N ALA A 443 -20.83 26.20 -26.87
CA ALA A 443 -20.77 27.52 -27.50
C ALA A 443 -19.83 27.55 -28.72
N ASP A 444 -18.69 26.89 -28.66
CA ASP A 444 -17.66 26.88 -29.70
C ASP A 444 -18.12 26.16 -30.99
N ILE A 445 -19.09 25.25 -30.87
CA ILE A 445 -19.76 24.61 -32.02
C ILE A 445 -21.04 25.34 -32.46
N GLY A 446 -21.31 26.54 -31.93
CA GLY A 446 -22.46 27.37 -32.31
C GLY A 446 -23.79 26.83 -31.81
N LEU A 447 -23.82 26.12 -30.68
CA LEU A 447 -25.04 25.63 -30.04
C LEU A 447 -25.26 26.35 -28.70
N ARG A 448 -26.51 26.35 -28.22
CA ARG A 448 -26.88 26.69 -26.83
C ARG A 448 -27.91 25.71 -26.32
N VAL A 449 -28.01 25.56 -25.01
CA VAL A 449 -29.05 24.74 -24.36
C VAL A 449 -30.15 25.67 -23.89
N GLU A 450 -31.37 25.46 -24.38
CA GLU A 450 -32.59 26.14 -23.92
C GLU A 450 -33.46 25.17 -23.13
N ILE A 451 -34.26 25.71 -22.22
CA ILE A 451 -35.28 24.93 -21.52
C ILE A 451 -36.54 24.93 -22.38
N ASP A 452 -36.95 23.75 -22.82
CA ASP A 452 -38.21 23.58 -23.53
C ASP A 452 -39.37 23.94 -22.59
N LYS A 453 -40.18 24.93 -22.98
CA LYS A 453 -41.24 25.50 -22.12
C LYS A 453 -42.43 24.54 -21.91
N GLU A 454 -42.59 23.54 -22.78
CA GLU A 454 -43.69 22.58 -22.69
C GLU A 454 -43.29 21.35 -21.86
N THR A 455 -42.06 20.87 -22.04
CA THR A 455 -41.57 19.65 -21.40
C THR A 455 -40.72 19.90 -20.16
N GLY A 456 -40.19 21.12 -20.00
CA GLY A 456 -39.21 21.44 -18.96
C GLY A 456 -37.87 20.74 -19.14
N HIS A 457 -37.60 20.11 -20.29
CA HIS A 457 -36.35 19.42 -20.58
C HIS A 457 -35.35 20.33 -21.31
N PRO A 458 -34.04 20.10 -21.11
CA PRO A 458 -33.01 20.83 -21.86
C PRO A 458 -33.01 20.40 -23.33
N LYS A 459 -32.98 21.37 -24.23
CA LYS A 459 -32.94 21.22 -25.69
C LYS A 459 -31.76 21.97 -26.27
N LEU A 460 -30.98 21.31 -27.12
CA LEU A 460 -29.93 21.98 -27.90
C LEU A 460 -30.56 22.75 -29.07
N VAL A 461 -30.21 24.02 -29.19
CA VAL A 461 -30.62 24.91 -30.28
C VAL A 461 -29.39 25.59 -30.86
N ASN A 462 -29.45 25.98 -32.13
CA ASN A 462 -28.37 26.75 -32.74
C ASN A 462 -28.31 28.16 -32.12
N ASN A 463 -27.09 28.64 -31.91
CA ASN A 463 -26.83 29.93 -31.29
C ASN A 463 -27.17 31.09 -32.22
#